data_AF-A0A8T4D3W8-F1
#
_entry.id   AF-A0A8T4D3W8-F1
#
_cell.length_a   1.000
_cell.length_b   1.000
_cell.length_c   1.000
_cell.angle_alpha   90.00
_cell.angle_beta   90.00
_cell.angle_gamma   90.00
#
_symmetry.space_group_name_H-M   'P 1'
#
loop_
_entity.id
_entity.type
_entity.pdbx_description
1 polymer ?
#
loop_
_entity_poly.entity_id
_entity_poly.type
_entity_poly.pdbx_seq_one_letter_code
_entity_poly.pdbx_strand_id
1 'polypeptide(L)'
;MDYENKPSWVPNAANAVYRRFKGQKVKDSEVYRFIIAETPFPKRKAILEHLAKSSPPRIIEVIRPSRSSRGFPDGCLITFSE
;
A
#
# COMPACT_ATOMS: atom_id res chain seq x y z
N MET A 1 -12.76 8.49 16.56
CA MET A 1 -11.52 8.10 15.85
C MET A 1 -11.64 6.61 15.55
N ASP A 2 -11.97 6.27 14.32
CA ASP A 2 -12.26 4.90 13.87
C ASP A 2 -10.98 4.04 13.79
N TYR A 3 -10.48 3.63 14.96
CA TYR A 3 -9.47 2.58 15.13
C TYR A 3 -10.12 1.20 15.38
N GLU A 4 -11.44 1.09 15.27
CA GLU A 4 -12.16 -0.15 15.52
C GLU A 4 -12.32 -0.94 14.21
N ASN A 5 -11.80 -2.17 14.21
CA ASN A 5 -11.91 -3.19 13.16
C ASN A 5 -11.02 -3.11 11.91
N LYS A 6 -9.78 -2.60 12.01
CA LYS A 6 -8.76 -3.07 11.05
C LYS A 6 -8.26 -4.45 11.49
N PRO A 7 -8.30 -5.48 10.62
CA PRO A 7 -7.78 -6.79 10.96
C PRO A 7 -6.33 -6.69 11.47
N SER A 8 -6.00 -7.45 12.52
CA SER A 8 -4.66 -7.46 13.15
C SER A 8 -3.53 -7.81 12.18
N TRP A 9 -3.85 -8.40 11.02
CA TRP A 9 -2.88 -8.71 9.98
C TRP A 9 -2.43 -7.49 9.15
N VAL A 10 -3.20 -6.39 9.10
CA VAL A 10 -2.92 -5.23 8.23
C VAL A 10 -1.54 -4.61 8.53
N PRO A 11 -1.17 -4.35 9.79
CA PRO A 11 0.16 -3.82 10.11
C PRO A 11 1.30 -4.76 9.70
N ASN A 12 1.13 -6.07 9.86
CA ASN A 12 2.14 -7.06 9.49
C ASN A 12 2.34 -7.14 7.97
N ALA A 13 1.26 -7.18 7.20
CA ALA A 13 1.30 -7.14 5.75
C ALA A 13 1.88 -5.80 5.24
N ALA A 14 1.52 -4.69 5.88
CA ALA A 14 2.08 -3.37 5.56
C ALA A 14 3.60 -3.32 5.80
N ASN A 15 4.09 -3.89 6.90
CA ASN A 15 5.52 -4.01 7.16
C ASN A 15 6.23 -4.85 6.09
N ALA A 16 5.66 -5.98 5.68
CA ALA A 16 6.24 -6.82 4.62
C ALA A 16 6.32 -6.07 3.27
N VAL A 17 5.23 -5.42 2.87
CA VAL A 17 5.18 -4.58 1.65
C VAL A 17 6.20 -3.47 1.71
N TYR A 18 6.26 -2.73 2.83
CA TYR A 18 7.22 -1.64 2.98
C TYR A 18 8.66 -2.13 2.88
N ARG A 19 9.02 -3.22 3.58
CA ARG A 19 10.38 -3.80 3.51
C ARG A 19 10.76 -4.22 2.09
N ARG A 20 9.80 -4.73 1.30
CA ARG A 20 10.04 -5.19 -0.06
C ARG A 20 10.28 -4.06 -1.06
N PHE A 21 9.57 -2.93 -0.89
CA PHE A 21 9.53 -1.83 -1.85
C PHE A 21 10.13 -0.52 -1.31
N LYS A 22 10.76 -0.54 -0.12
CA LYS A 22 11.43 0.63 0.49
C LYS A 22 12.37 1.29 -0.49
N GLY A 23 12.26 2.62 -0.64
CA GLY A 23 13.06 3.41 -1.60
C GLY A 23 12.76 3.15 -3.09
N GLN A 24 11.72 2.37 -3.42
CA GLN A 24 11.38 2.05 -4.80
C GLN A 24 10.12 2.77 -5.26
N LYS A 25 10.04 2.99 -6.57
CA LYS A 25 8.84 3.41 -7.29
C LYS A 25 8.31 2.25 -8.10
N VAL A 26 7.15 1.74 -7.71
CA VAL A 26 6.58 0.51 -8.27
C VAL A 26 5.16 0.71 -8.73
N LYS A 27 4.71 -0.14 -9.67
CA LYS A 27 3.31 -0.16 -10.09
C LYS A 27 2.47 -0.84 -9.03
N ASP A 28 1.22 -0.41 -8.90
CA ASP A 28 0.25 -1.04 -7.99
C ASP A 28 0.10 -2.56 -8.25
N SER A 29 0.19 -2.97 -9.51
CA SER A 29 0.15 -4.37 -9.93
C SER A 29 1.30 -5.20 -9.37
N GLU A 30 2.49 -4.63 -9.20
CA GLU A 30 3.63 -5.33 -8.58
C GLU A 30 3.39 -5.50 -7.07
N VAL A 31 2.86 -4.46 -6.43
CA VAL A 31 2.46 -4.54 -5.01
C VAL A 31 1.35 -5.58 -4.84
N TYR A 32 0.38 -5.61 -5.74
CA TYR A 32 -0.70 -6.60 -5.73
C TYR A 32 -0.16 -8.03 -5.90
N ARG A 33 0.73 -8.26 -6.87
CA ARG A 33 1.39 -9.57 -7.09
C ARG A 33 2.16 -10.03 -5.86
N PHE A 34 2.88 -9.13 -5.20
CA PHE A 34 3.56 -9.45 -3.96
C PHE A 34 2.56 -9.83 -2.85
N ILE A 35 1.50 -9.03 -2.67
CA ILE A 35 0.48 -9.29 -1.64
C ILE A 35 -0.20 -10.65 -1.86
N ILE A 36 -0.60 -11.01 -3.07
CA ILE A 36 -1.26 -12.31 -3.34
C ILE A 36 -0.30 -13.51 -3.18
N ALA A 37 1.00 -13.31 -3.39
CA ALA A 37 2.00 -14.37 -3.29
C ALA A 37 2.49 -14.58 -1.84
N GLU A 38 2.72 -13.49 -1.12
CA GLU A 38 3.43 -13.49 0.17
C GLU A 38 2.50 -13.24 1.37
N THR A 39 1.24 -12.87 1.13
CA THR A 39 0.27 -12.63 2.20
C THR A 39 -1.01 -13.42 1.96
N PRO A 40 -1.60 -14.04 3.00
CA PRO A 40 -2.86 -14.78 2.86
C PRO A 40 -4.10 -13.86 2.74
N PHE A 41 -3.93 -12.55 2.45
CA PHE A 41 -5.01 -11.57 2.55
C PHE A 41 -5.15 -10.66 1.32
N PRO A 42 -6.33 -10.62 0.66
CA PRO A 42 -6.51 -9.93 -0.62
C PRO A 42 -6.77 -8.42 -0.51
N LYS A 43 -6.88 -7.84 0.69
CA LYS A 43 -7.31 -6.42 0.85
C LYS A 43 -6.15 -5.43 0.70
N ARG A 44 -5.59 -5.33 -0.51
CA ARG A 44 -4.51 -4.39 -0.92
C ARG A 44 -4.75 -2.96 -0.43
N LYS A 45 -5.96 -2.44 -0.65
CA LYS A 45 -6.32 -1.05 -0.31
C LYS A 45 -6.08 -0.74 1.17
N ALA A 46 -6.44 -1.65 2.07
CA ALA A 46 -6.27 -1.45 3.52
C ALA A 46 -4.78 -1.38 3.91
N ILE A 47 -3.94 -2.17 3.25
CA ILE A 47 -2.48 -2.18 3.45
C ILE A 47 -1.88 -0.84 2.99
N LEU A 48 -2.17 -0.43 1.76
CA LEU A 48 -1.66 0.82 1.19
C LEU A 48 -2.15 2.05 1.96
N GLU A 49 -3.42 2.06 2.38
CA GLU A 49 -3.95 3.12 3.25
C GLU A 49 -3.27 3.15 4.63
N HIS A 50 -2.89 2.00 5.18
CA HIS A 50 -2.14 1.94 6.44
C HIS A 50 -0.74 2.56 6.26
N LEU A 51 -0.05 2.27 5.16
CA LEU A 51 1.26 2.83 4.85
C LEU A 51 1.22 4.33 4.54
N ALA A 52 0.15 4.82 3.91
CA ALA A 52 -0.02 6.25 3.65
C ALA A 52 -0.37 7.05 4.90
N LYS A 53 -1.03 6.41 5.88
CA LYS A 53 -1.42 7.02 7.17
C LYS A 53 -0.41 6.79 8.29
N SER A 54 0.69 6.09 8.04
CA SER A 54 1.73 5.88 9.06
C SER A 54 2.43 7.20 9.39
N SER A 55 3.04 7.28 10.58
CA SER A 55 3.89 8.41 10.98
C SER A 55 5.29 7.89 11.31
N PRO A 56 6.33 8.21 10.52
CA PRO A 56 6.28 8.97 9.27
C PRO A 56 5.54 8.22 8.13
N PRO A 57 5.04 8.95 7.11
CA PRO A 57 4.36 8.33 5.97
C PRO A 57 5.34 7.49 5.16
N ARG A 58 4.99 6.23 4.93
CA ARG A 58 5.82 5.26 4.20
C ARG A 58 5.59 5.27 2.69
N ILE A 59 4.51 5.90 2.25
CA ILE A 59 4.21 6.21 0.86
C ILE A 59 4.30 7.73 0.72
N ILE A 60 5.18 8.21 -0.13
CA ILE A 60 5.45 9.63 -0.32
C ILE A 60 4.73 10.20 -1.55
N GLU A 61 4.47 9.36 -2.56
CA GLU A 61 3.81 9.80 -3.79
C GLU A 61 2.95 8.68 -4.38
N VAL A 62 1.80 9.05 -4.95
CA VAL A 62 0.94 8.16 -5.75
C VAL A 62 0.56 8.87 -7.04
N ILE A 63 1.16 8.47 -8.16
CA ILE A 63 0.86 8.99 -9.50
C ILE A 63 -0.28 8.16 -10.09
N ARG A 64 -1.34 8.84 -10.52
CA ARG A 64 -2.58 8.21 -10.98
C ARG A 64 -2.76 8.40 -12.49
N PRO A 65 -3.40 7.46 -13.20
CA PRO A 65 -3.87 7.70 -14.56
C PRO A 65 -4.88 8.85 -14.60
N SER A 66 -4.92 9.63 -15.69
CA SER A 66 -5.58 10.96 -15.78
C SER A 66 -7.11 10.99 -15.60
N ARG A 67 -7.75 9.89 -15.21
CA ARG A 67 -9.21 9.79 -15.02
C ARG A 67 -9.65 9.04 -13.76
N SER A 68 -8.73 8.81 -12.82
CA SER A 68 -9.04 7.98 -11.67
C SER A 68 -9.28 8.75 -10.37
N SER A 69 -10.38 8.41 -9.68
CA SER A 69 -10.83 9.01 -8.43
C SER A 69 -10.03 8.51 -7.21
N ARG A 70 -10.14 9.27 -6.10
CA ARG A 70 -9.47 9.11 -4.79
C ARG A 70 -9.05 7.68 -4.39
N GLY A 71 -7.86 7.56 -3.78
CA GLY A 71 -7.32 6.30 -3.24
C GLY A 71 -6.14 5.73 -4.04
N PHE A 72 -6.12 4.40 -4.23
CA PHE A 72 -5.10 3.65 -4.97
C PHE A 72 -5.74 2.94 -6.17
N PRO A 73 -5.92 3.64 -7.29
CA PRO A 73 -6.53 3.04 -8.47
C PRO A 73 -5.59 2.10 -9.22
N ASP A 74 -6.17 1.21 -10.00
CA ASP A 74 -5.38 0.28 -10.81
C ASP A 74 -4.54 1.04 -11.84
N GLY A 75 -3.28 0.60 -12.00
CA GLY A 75 -2.30 1.25 -12.85
C GLY A 75 -1.63 2.49 -12.23
N CYS A 76 -1.84 2.77 -10.92
CA CYS A 76 -1.09 3.83 -10.26
C CYS A 76 0.38 3.43 -10.00
N LEU A 77 1.26 4.44 -9.96
CA LEU A 77 2.64 4.30 -9.51
C LEU A 77 2.75 4.79 -8.08
N ILE A 78 3.36 3.99 -7.22
CA ILE A 78 3.50 4.25 -5.79
C ILE A 78 4.99 4.42 -5.50
N THR A 79 5.36 5.54 -4.90
CA THR A 79 6.71 5.80 -4.43
C THR A 79 6.76 5.61 -2.91
N PHE A 80 7.61 4.68 -2.47
CA PHE A 80 7.83 4.41 -1.05
C PHE A 80 9.00 5.24 -0.51
N SER A 81 8.92 5.63 0.76
CA SER A 81 10.03 6.32 1.45
C SER A 81 11.25 5.41 1.63
N GLU A 82 12.40 6.04 1.82
CA GLU A 82 13.67 5.41 2.18
C GLU A 82 13.81 5.01 3.66
#